data_AF-X7YQP6-F1
#
_entry.id   AF-X7YQP6-F1
#
_cell.length_a   1.000
_cell.length_b   1.000
_cell.length_c   1.000
_cell.angle_alpha   90.00
_cell.angle_beta   90.00
_cell.angle_gamma   90.00
#
_symmetry.space_group_name_H-M   'P 1'
#
loop_
_entity.id
_entity.type
_entity.pdbx_description
1 polymer ?
#
loop_
_entity_poly.entity_id
_entity_poly.type
_entity_poly.pdbx_seq_one_letter_code
_entity_poly.pdbx_strand_id
1 'polypeptide(L)'
;MTIAAAVIVALMLWAGYAHRSHRINWLNGIAEWLGEKFNRPAWVALPVLVFTTSIICALFGFIWDVSWHIGNGRDPGPLANPAHYFIVVGLFGIFLAGMIAVVVPFERPGPAAVRITDSWYAPVGGVLMAGCGLYALTGFPLDDIWHRIFGQDVTLWGPTHLMMIGGAGFSLYAALMLEYEGGRAMPETPAEGPYGQRERPFIQFLRYLSFGGLFIGMSVWQIEFDFGVPQFRLVFQPMLIAAAAAVAAVAARITMGPGAAVIAALLAIALRGAVAVLVGPVLEPRSTGSRCISVRP
;
A
#
# COMPACT_ATOMS: atom_id res chain seq x y z
N MET A 1 -2.30 -3.04 -25.30
CA MET A 1 -2.60 -1.85 -24.46
C MET A 1 -4.01 -1.41 -24.77
N THR A 2 -4.89 -1.27 -23.77
CA THR A 2 -6.26 -0.76 -24.02
C THR A 2 -6.21 0.75 -24.30
N ILE A 3 -7.17 1.28 -25.06
CA ILE A 3 -7.26 2.72 -25.36
C ILE A 3 -7.33 3.54 -24.06
N ALA A 4 -8.07 3.05 -23.06
CA ALA A 4 -8.15 3.68 -21.75
C ALA A 4 -6.78 3.80 -21.06
N ALA A 5 -5.98 2.73 -21.05
CA ALA A 5 -4.63 2.76 -20.49
C ALA A 5 -3.73 3.75 -21.24
N ALA A 6 -3.85 3.84 -22.57
CA ALA A 6 -3.10 4.80 -23.37
C ALA A 6 -3.46 6.25 -23.02
N VAL A 7 -4.75 6.54 -22.86
CA VAL A 7 -5.24 7.86 -22.46
C VAL A 7 -4.74 8.22 -21.06
N ILE A 8 -4.82 7.31 -20.09
CA ILE A 8 -4.34 7.55 -18.71
C ILE A 8 -2.84 7.84 -18.72
N VAL A 9 -2.03 7.03 -19.41
CA VAL A 9 -0.58 7.25 -19.51
C VAL A 9 -0.28 8.59 -20.18
N ALA A 10 -0.97 8.92 -21.27
CA ALA A 10 -0.79 10.20 -21.96
C ALA A 10 -1.15 11.40 -21.05
N LEU A 11 -2.24 11.30 -20.27
CA LEU A 11 -2.63 12.33 -19.31
C LEU A 11 -1.62 12.48 -18.17
N MET A 12 -1.10 11.37 -17.64
CA MET A 12 -0.05 11.41 -16.61
C MET A 12 1.24 12.05 -17.12
N LEU A 13 1.69 11.65 -18.32
CA LEU A 13 2.86 12.23 -18.97
C LEU A 13 2.67 13.72 -19.26
N TRP A 14 1.49 14.10 -19.78
CA TRP A 14 1.14 15.49 -20.02
C TRP A 14 1.13 16.30 -18.72
N ALA A 15 0.49 15.82 -17.66
CA ALA A 15 0.43 16.50 -16.37
C ALA A 15 1.82 16.67 -15.76
N GLY A 16 2.65 15.63 -15.80
CA GLY A 16 4.03 15.70 -15.32
C GLY A 16 4.89 16.67 -16.13
N TYR A 17 4.82 16.61 -17.46
CA TYR A 17 5.53 17.54 -18.34
C TYR A 17 5.07 18.99 -18.14
N ALA A 18 3.76 19.22 -18.03
CA ALA A 18 3.18 20.54 -17.82
C ALA A 18 3.59 21.12 -16.47
N HIS A 19 3.60 20.32 -15.39
CA HIS A 19 4.06 20.75 -14.07
C HIS A 19 5.55 21.10 -14.09
N ARG A 20 6.39 20.20 -14.61
CA ARG A 20 7.85 20.41 -14.70
C ARG A 20 8.25 21.57 -15.62
N SER A 21 7.41 21.91 -16.59
CA SER A 21 7.60 23.06 -17.49
C SER A 21 6.94 24.36 -16.96
N HIS A 22 6.47 24.38 -15.71
CA HIS A 22 5.76 25.51 -15.09
C HIS A 22 4.53 25.99 -15.89
N ARG A 23 3.89 25.11 -16.66
CA ARG A 23 2.69 25.43 -17.46
C ARG A 23 1.39 25.29 -16.66
N ILE A 24 1.42 24.56 -15.55
CA ILE A 24 0.30 24.40 -14.63
C ILE A 24 0.75 24.68 -13.20
N ASN A 25 -0.12 25.29 -12.40
CA ASN A 25 0.15 25.60 -10.99
C ASN A 25 -0.77 24.85 -10.02
N TRP A 26 -1.84 24.22 -10.50
CA TRP A 26 -2.83 23.58 -9.63
C TRP A 26 -2.25 22.40 -8.85
N LEU A 27 -1.37 21.60 -9.45
CA LEU A 27 -0.75 20.44 -8.79
C LEU A 27 0.14 20.90 -7.65
N ASN A 28 0.96 21.92 -7.90
CA ASN A 28 1.80 22.54 -6.88
C ASN A 28 0.96 23.16 -5.76
N GLY A 29 -0.08 23.92 -6.11
CA GLY A 29 -0.94 24.59 -5.13
C GLY A 29 -1.67 23.63 -4.20
N ILE A 30 -2.17 22.50 -4.72
CA ILE A 30 -2.77 21.44 -3.87
C ILE A 30 -1.72 20.81 -2.96
N ALA A 31 -0.52 20.53 -3.50
CA ALA A 31 0.56 19.90 -2.74
C ALA A 31 1.08 20.81 -1.63
N GLU A 32 1.25 22.12 -1.89
CA GLU A 32 1.64 23.12 -0.91
C GLU A 32 0.58 23.30 0.18
N TRP A 33 -0.70 23.43 -0.20
CA TRP A 33 -1.80 23.52 0.76
C TRP A 33 -1.85 22.31 1.73
N LEU A 34 -1.67 21.09 1.19
CA LEU A 34 -1.55 19.89 2.01
C LEU A 34 -0.28 19.90 2.86
N GLY A 35 0.84 20.35 2.30
CA GLY A 35 2.11 20.47 2.99
C GLY A 35 2.02 21.37 4.23
N GLU A 36 1.39 22.54 4.10
CA GLU A 36 1.13 23.46 5.21
C GLU A 36 0.22 22.82 6.27
N LYS A 37 -0.87 22.16 5.85
CA LYS A 37 -1.82 21.52 6.77
C LYS A 37 -1.18 20.41 7.60
N PHE A 38 -0.34 19.59 6.96
CA PHE A 38 0.32 18.44 7.57
C PHE A 38 1.72 18.75 8.12
N ASN A 39 2.21 19.99 8.02
CA ASN A 39 3.57 20.38 8.39
C ASN A 39 4.64 19.45 7.77
N ARG A 40 4.53 19.25 6.45
CA ARG A 40 5.38 18.38 5.65
C ARG A 40 5.70 19.03 4.31
N PRO A 41 6.80 18.64 3.64
CA PRO A 41 7.05 19.06 2.27
C PRO A 41 5.90 18.65 1.33
N ALA A 42 5.62 19.50 0.33
CA ALA A 42 4.54 19.29 -0.64
C ALA A 42 4.66 17.94 -1.38
N TRP A 43 5.89 17.53 -1.70
CA TRP A 43 6.21 16.26 -2.35
C TRP A 43 6.07 15.03 -1.44
N VAL A 44 5.64 15.21 -0.18
CA VAL A 44 5.34 14.13 0.78
C VAL A 44 3.86 14.13 1.11
N ALA A 45 3.29 15.28 1.47
CA ALA A 45 1.93 15.37 2.00
C ALA A 45 0.87 14.88 1.00
N LEU A 46 0.94 15.35 -0.26
CA LEU A 46 0.00 14.91 -1.29
C LEU A 46 0.19 13.43 -1.64
N PRO A 47 1.41 12.93 -1.95
CA PRO A 47 1.64 11.51 -2.18
C PRO A 47 1.17 10.60 -1.05
N VAL A 48 1.46 10.92 0.22
CA VAL A 48 1.07 10.09 1.36
C VAL A 48 -0.46 10.02 1.49
N LEU A 49 -1.18 11.12 1.22
CA LEU A 49 -2.64 11.12 1.22
C LEU A 49 -3.21 10.23 0.11
N VAL A 50 -2.69 10.37 -1.11
CA VAL A 50 -3.09 9.54 -2.26
C VAL A 50 -2.79 8.07 -1.93
N PHE A 51 -1.56 7.78 -1.50
CA PHE A 51 -1.11 6.45 -1.09
C PHE A 51 -2.04 5.82 -0.04
N THR A 52 -2.33 6.54 1.05
CA THR A 52 -3.13 6.03 2.16
C THR A 52 -4.54 5.68 1.71
N THR A 53 -5.15 6.55 0.90
CA THR A 53 -6.48 6.30 0.33
C THR A 53 -6.44 5.06 -0.59
N SER A 54 -5.39 4.95 -1.39
CA SER A 54 -5.20 3.88 -2.36
C SER A 54 -4.91 2.52 -1.73
N ILE A 55 -4.08 2.44 -0.69
CA ILE A 55 -3.79 1.19 0.00
C ILE A 55 -5.00 0.69 0.80
N ILE A 56 -5.81 1.58 1.37
CA ILE A 56 -7.09 1.21 2.02
C ILE A 56 -8.07 0.66 0.98
N CYS A 57 -8.18 1.32 -0.17
CA CYS A 57 -9.01 0.85 -1.28
C CYS A 57 -8.56 -0.54 -1.78
N ALA A 58 -7.26 -0.73 -1.99
CA ALA A 58 -6.69 -2.01 -2.40
C ALA A 58 -6.93 -3.11 -1.36
N LEU A 59 -6.71 -2.81 -0.07
CA LEU A 59 -6.94 -3.75 1.01
C LEU A 59 -8.41 -4.17 1.09
N PHE A 60 -9.34 -3.22 0.98
CA PHE A 60 -10.78 -3.53 0.94
C PHE A 60 -11.11 -4.47 -0.22
N GLY A 61 -10.65 -4.15 -1.43
CA GLY A 61 -10.82 -5.01 -2.60
C GLY A 61 -10.24 -6.40 -2.36
N PHE A 62 -9.05 -6.50 -1.79
CA PHE A 62 -8.37 -7.76 -1.52
C PHE A 62 -9.12 -8.64 -0.52
N ILE A 63 -9.56 -8.08 0.62
CA ILE A 63 -10.33 -8.84 1.62
C ILE A 63 -11.65 -9.35 1.03
N TRP A 64 -12.30 -8.52 0.21
CA TRP A 64 -13.52 -8.92 -0.49
C TRP A 64 -13.26 -10.03 -1.51
N ASP A 65 -12.20 -9.90 -2.30
CA ASP A 65 -11.81 -10.90 -3.29
C ASP A 65 -11.55 -12.28 -2.66
N VAL A 66 -10.76 -12.32 -1.58
CA VAL A 66 -10.48 -13.56 -0.83
C VAL A 66 -11.78 -14.17 -0.30
N SER A 67 -12.66 -13.35 0.28
CA SER A 67 -13.94 -13.82 0.83
C SER A 67 -14.85 -14.38 -0.28
N TRP A 68 -14.88 -13.73 -1.45
CA TRP A 68 -15.64 -14.16 -2.61
C TRP A 68 -15.16 -15.52 -3.13
N HIS A 69 -13.85 -15.69 -3.27
CA HIS A 69 -13.26 -16.94 -3.76
C HIS A 69 -13.46 -18.12 -2.82
N ILE A 70 -13.50 -17.88 -1.51
CA ILE A 70 -13.81 -18.91 -0.52
C ILE A 70 -15.30 -19.31 -0.58
N GLY A 71 -16.21 -18.34 -0.74
CA GLY A 71 -17.65 -18.59 -0.71
C GLY A 71 -18.27 -19.08 -2.03
N ASN A 72 -17.89 -18.46 -3.15
CA ASN A 72 -18.55 -18.65 -4.46
C ASN A 72 -17.68 -19.38 -5.49
N GLY A 73 -16.41 -19.64 -5.17
CA GLY A 73 -15.45 -20.26 -6.08
C GLY A 73 -14.73 -19.25 -6.98
N ARG A 74 -14.14 -19.74 -8.07
CA ARG A 74 -13.19 -18.97 -8.89
C ARG A 74 -13.86 -18.30 -10.08
N ASP A 75 -13.35 -17.12 -10.41
CA ASP A 75 -13.89 -16.29 -11.48
C ASP A 75 -13.40 -16.73 -12.87
N PRO A 76 -14.19 -16.49 -13.93
CA PRO A 76 -13.82 -16.82 -15.30
C PRO A 76 -12.75 -15.89 -15.90
N GLY A 77 -12.34 -14.83 -15.20
CA GLY A 77 -11.30 -13.92 -15.66
C GLY A 77 -11.02 -12.72 -14.72
N PRO A 78 -9.96 -11.95 -15.00
CA PRO A 78 -9.39 -10.96 -14.07
C PRO A 78 -10.26 -9.71 -13.83
N LEU A 79 -11.35 -9.51 -14.57
CA LEU A 79 -12.29 -8.39 -14.37
C LEU A 79 -13.73 -8.85 -14.08
N ALA A 80 -13.94 -10.15 -13.87
CA ALA A 80 -15.26 -10.68 -13.59
C ALA A 80 -15.72 -10.41 -12.15
N ASN A 81 -14.77 -10.15 -11.23
CA ASN A 81 -15.06 -9.82 -9.84
C ASN A 81 -15.08 -8.31 -9.59
N PRO A 82 -16.17 -7.74 -9.07
CA PRO A 82 -16.20 -6.36 -8.60
C PRO A 82 -15.05 -5.99 -7.65
N ALA A 83 -14.59 -6.93 -6.83
CA ALA A 83 -13.49 -6.73 -5.89
C ALA A 83 -12.16 -6.38 -6.61
N HIS A 84 -11.90 -6.98 -7.78
CA HIS A 84 -10.68 -6.71 -8.55
C HIS A 84 -10.56 -5.25 -8.96
N TYR A 85 -11.66 -4.54 -9.22
CA TYR A 85 -11.61 -3.12 -9.57
C TYR A 85 -11.05 -2.27 -8.43
N PHE A 86 -11.41 -2.56 -7.18
CA PHE A 86 -10.86 -1.87 -6.01
C PHE A 86 -9.36 -2.13 -5.86
N ILE A 87 -8.91 -3.37 -6.10
CA ILE A 87 -7.50 -3.71 -6.06
C ILE A 87 -6.75 -2.96 -7.17
N VAL A 88 -7.19 -3.05 -8.43
CA VAL A 88 -6.52 -2.39 -9.56
C VAL A 88 -6.46 -0.86 -9.38
N VAL A 89 -7.57 -0.23 -8.99
CA VAL A 89 -7.61 1.22 -8.73
C VAL A 89 -6.71 1.59 -7.56
N GLY A 90 -6.72 0.80 -6.49
CA GLY A 90 -5.84 1.01 -5.33
C GLY A 90 -4.36 0.87 -5.69
N LEU A 91 -3.96 -0.19 -6.39
CA LEU A 91 -2.57 -0.37 -6.82
C LEU A 91 -2.12 0.71 -7.81
N PHE A 92 -2.99 1.13 -8.73
CA PHE A 92 -2.73 2.27 -9.61
C PHE A 92 -2.53 3.56 -8.82
N GLY A 93 -3.35 3.78 -7.79
CA GLY A 93 -3.21 4.92 -6.91
C GLY A 93 -1.90 4.92 -6.11
N ILE A 94 -1.38 3.75 -5.71
CA ILE A 94 -0.03 3.61 -5.11
C ILE A 94 1.05 4.02 -6.11
N PHE A 95 0.98 3.52 -7.35
CA PHE A 95 1.90 3.93 -8.42
C PHE A 95 1.83 5.45 -8.66
N LEU A 96 0.61 6.00 -8.75
CA LEU A 96 0.36 7.42 -8.95
C LEU A 96 0.94 8.26 -7.80
N ALA A 97 0.75 7.84 -6.55
CA ALA A 97 1.33 8.51 -5.38
C ALA A 97 2.86 8.61 -5.49
N GLY A 98 3.53 7.50 -5.84
CA GLY A 98 4.97 7.49 -6.09
C GLY A 98 5.37 8.44 -7.21
N MET A 99 4.64 8.44 -8.33
CA MET A 99 4.89 9.33 -9.45
C MET A 99 4.67 10.82 -9.09
N ILE A 100 3.68 11.13 -8.26
CA ILE A 100 3.48 12.49 -7.74
C ILE A 100 4.70 12.90 -6.90
N ALA A 101 5.19 12.04 -6.00
CA ALA A 101 6.37 12.31 -5.19
C ALA A 101 7.64 12.57 -6.04
N VAL A 102 7.76 11.86 -7.17
CA VAL A 102 8.86 12.00 -8.14
C VAL A 102 8.77 13.30 -8.95
N VAL A 103 7.56 13.75 -9.30
CA VAL A 103 7.33 14.87 -10.23
C VAL A 103 7.21 16.23 -9.53
N VAL A 104 6.59 16.26 -8.35
CA VAL A 104 6.27 17.52 -7.64
C VAL A 104 7.50 18.39 -7.30
N PRO A 105 8.61 17.88 -6.74
CA PRO A 105 9.67 18.74 -6.24
C PRO A 105 10.47 19.39 -7.36
N PHE A 106 10.49 20.73 -7.43
CA PHE A 106 11.33 21.48 -8.39
C PHE A 106 12.81 21.42 -8.04
N GLU A 107 13.12 21.53 -6.75
CA GLU A 107 14.47 21.45 -6.21
C GLU A 107 14.82 20.03 -5.73
N ARG A 108 16.07 19.83 -5.33
CA ARG A 108 16.57 18.52 -4.86
C ARG A 108 15.84 18.09 -3.56
N PRO A 109 15.09 16.97 -3.56
CA PRO A 109 14.34 16.51 -2.39
C PRO A 109 15.27 15.78 -1.40
N GLY A 110 15.98 16.54 -0.58
CA GLY A 110 16.85 16.01 0.47
C GLY A 110 18.21 15.46 -0.03
N PRO A 111 19.06 15.00 0.91
CA PRO A 111 20.45 14.64 0.61
C PRO A 111 20.58 13.36 -0.22
N ALA A 112 19.68 12.39 -0.04
CA ALA A 112 19.73 11.08 -0.68
C ALA A 112 18.98 11.01 -2.03
N ALA A 113 18.55 12.15 -2.58
CA ALA A 113 17.75 12.19 -3.79
C ALA A 113 18.42 11.48 -4.98
N VAL A 114 17.63 10.73 -5.75
CA VAL A 114 18.04 10.07 -6.99
C VAL A 114 18.05 11.09 -8.12
N ARG A 115 19.17 11.21 -8.83
CA ARG A 115 19.28 12.05 -10.03
C ARG A 115 18.63 11.35 -11.23
N ILE A 116 17.60 11.94 -11.81
CA ILE A 116 16.94 11.45 -13.03
C ILE A 116 17.54 12.13 -14.27
N THR A 117 17.69 13.45 -14.22
CA THR A 117 18.40 14.26 -15.23
C THR A 117 19.31 15.26 -14.53
N ASP A 118 20.04 16.09 -15.28
CA ASP A 118 20.92 17.11 -14.68
C ASP A 118 20.17 18.14 -13.81
N SER A 119 18.90 18.38 -14.11
CA SER A 119 18.03 19.34 -13.41
C SER A 119 16.84 18.71 -12.69
N TRP A 120 16.76 17.37 -12.63
CA TRP A 120 15.65 16.67 -12.00
C TRP A 120 16.13 15.59 -11.03
N TYR A 121 15.70 15.74 -9.79
CA TYR A 121 15.97 14.83 -8.69
C TYR A 121 14.66 14.35 -8.07
N ALA A 122 14.64 13.11 -7.62
CA ALA A 122 13.46 12.48 -7.02
C ALA A 122 13.80 11.87 -5.65
N PRO A 123 12.84 11.85 -4.70
CA PRO A 123 13.02 11.19 -3.41
C PRO A 123 13.07 9.66 -3.61
N VAL A 124 13.91 8.96 -2.85
CA VAL A 124 14.06 7.50 -2.99
C VAL A 124 12.76 6.81 -2.62
N GLY A 125 12.07 7.29 -1.56
CA GLY A 125 10.77 6.76 -1.16
C GLY A 125 9.72 6.86 -2.26
N GLY A 126 9.74 7.95 -3.04
CA GLY A 126 8.83 8.14 -4.17
C GLY A 126 9.10 7.17 -5.32
N VAL A 127 10.37 6.99 -5.68
CA VAL A 127 10.79 6.04 -6.72
C VAL A 127 10.45 4.60 -6.32
N LEU A 128 10.72 4.21 -5.07
CA LEU A 128 10.39 2.88 -4.55
C LEU A 128 8.87 2.67 -4.52
N MET A 129 8.09 3.66 -4.11
CA MET A 129 6.63 3.58 -4.09
C MET A 129 6.06 3.39 -5.50
N ALA A 130 6.54 4.16 -6.47
CA ALA A 130 6.16 4.00 -7.88
C ALA A 130 6.54 2.59 -8.38
N GLY A 131 7.76 2.14 -8.12
CA GLY A 131 8.23 0.80 -8.49
C GLY A 131 7.35 -0.31 -7.89
N CYS A 132 7.01 -0.20 -6.61
CA CYS A 132 6.14 -1.14 -5.91
C CYS A 132 4.73 -1.19 -6.51
N GLY A 133 4.12 -0.03 -6.77
CA GLY A 133 2.80 0.04 -7.40
C GLY A 133 2.79 -0.54 -8.82
N LEU A 134 3.81 -0.22 -9.63
CA LEU A 134 3.96 -0.76 -10.98
C LEU A 134 4.18 -2.28 -10.98
N TYR A 135 5.04 -2.78 -10.08
CA TYR A 135 5.29 -4.20 -9.89
C TYR A 135 4.01 -4.95 -9.51
N ALA A 136 3.24 -4.41 -8.57
CA ALA A 136 1.97 -4.99 -8.16
C ALA A 136 0.94 -4.98 -9.31
N LEU A 137 0.81 -3.86 -10.03
CA LEU A 137 -0.10 -3.75 -11.18
C LEU A 137 0.22 -4.72 -12.31
N THR A 138 1.51 -4.98 -12.55
CA THR A 138 1.97 -5.95 -13.55
C THR A 138 1.60 -7.38 -13.16
N GLY A 139 1.37 -7.63 -11.86
CA GLY A 139 0.89 -8.93 -11.37
C GLY A 139 -0.44 -9.35 -11.99
N PHE A 140 -1.41 -8.45 -12.20
CA PHE A 140 -2.72 -8.79 -12.78
C PHE A 140 -2.68 -9.41 -14.17
N PRO A 141 -2.07 -8.78 -15.20
CA PRO A 141 -1.98 -9.41 -16.51
C PRO A 141 -1.10 -10.66 -16.50
N LEU A 142 -0.08 -10.71 -15.64
CA LEU A 142 0.74 -11.92 -15.50
C LEU A 142 -0.02 -13.06 -14.84
N ASP A 143 -0.92 -12.77 -13.90
CA ASP A 143 -1.80 -13.73 -13.22
C ASP A 143 -2.78 -14.39 -14.21
N ASP A 144 -3.41 -13.59 -15.08
CA ASP A 144 -4.26 -14.11 -16.15
C ASP A 144 -3.48 -15.02 -17.13
N ILE A 145 -2.25 -14.64 -17.48
CA ILE A 145 -1.37 -15.50 -18.30
C ILE A 145 -1.01 -16.78 -17.54
N TRP A 146 -0.65 -16.67 -16.26
CA TRP A 146 -0.29 -17.79 -15.40
C TRP A 146 -1.44 -18.80 -15.31
N HIS A 147 -2.66 -18.35 -15.05
CA HIS A 147 -3.84 -19.23 -14.95
C HIS A 147 -4.19 -19.90 -16.27
N ARG A 148 -3.94 -19.25 -17.42
CA ARG A 148 -4.16 -19.87 -18.73
C ARG A 148 -3.18 -21.00 -19.04
N ILE A 149 -1.97 -20.93 -18.49
CA ILE A 149 -0.90 -21.90 -18.76
C ILE A 149 -0.93 -23.05 -17.73
N PHE A 150 -1.07 -22.70 -16.45
CA PHE A 150 -0.89 -23.65 -15.33
C PHE A 150 -2.19 -24.00 -14.60
N GLY A 151 -3.30 -23.32 -14.92
CA GLY A 151 -4.55 -23.44 -14.17
C GLY A 151 -4.63 -22.48 -12.98
N GLN A 152 -5.78 -22.44 -12.33
CA GLN A 152 -6.04 -21.51 -11.22
C GLN A 152 -5.32 -21.96 -9.94
N ASP A 153 -4.68 -21.00 -9.26
CA ASP A 153 -4.01 -21.28 -8.00
C ASP A 153 -5.02 -21.62 -6.90
N VAL A 154 -4.73 -22.63 -6.08
CA VAL A 154 -5.52 -22.97 -4.89
C VAL A 154 -5.08 -22.22 -3.63
N THR A 155 -3.95 -21.50 -3.73
CA THR A 155 -3.29 -20.79 -2.63
C THR A 155 -2.95 -19.36 -3.02
N LEU A 156 -2.89 -18.49 -2.03
CA LEU A 156 -2.35 -17.14 -2.10
C LEU A 156 -0.86 -17.10 -2.46
N TRP A 157 -0.15 -18.23 -2.33
CA TRP A 157 1.29 -18.32 -2.59
C TRP A 157 1.65 -18.53 -4.07
N GLY A 158 0.67 -18.36 -4.97
CA GLY A 158 0.91 -18.25 -6.41
C GLY A 158 1.94 -17.14 -6.71
N PRO A 159 2.88 -17.33 -7.66
CA PRO A 159 3.95 -16.35 -7.91
C PRO A 159 3.44 -14.94 -8.18
N THR A 160 2.37 -14.81 -8.95
CA THR A 160 1.73 -13.56 -9.36
C THR A 160 0.97 -12.90 -8.19
N HIS A 161 0.31 -13.68 -7.34
CA HIS A 161 -0.26 -13.19 -6.08
C HIS A 161 0.84 -12.62 -5.17
N LEU A 162 1.96 -13.32 -5.03
CA LEU A 162 3.11 -12.85 -4.24
C LEU A 162 3.71 -11.55 -4.82
N MET A 163 3.68 -11.36 -6.15
CA MET A 163 4.06 -10.08 -6.76
C MET A 163 3.11 -8.94 -6.35
N MET A 164 1.80 -9.17 -6.42
CA MET A 164 0.78 -8.18 -6.08
C MET A 164 0.81 -7.81 -4.60
N ILE A 165 0.79 -8.82 -3.73
CA ILE A 165 0.87 -8.67 -2.27
C ILE A 165 2.20 -8.07 -1.87
N GLY A 166 3.30 -8.53 -2.48
CA GLY A 166 4.63 -8.01 -2.24
C GLY A 166 4.74 -6.54 -2.61
N GLY A 167 4.33 -6.15 -3.82
CA GLY A 167 4.37 -4.75 -4.25
C GLY A 167 3.52 -3.85 -3.36
N ALA A 168 2.28 -4.24 -3.04
CA ALA A 168 1.45 -3.49 -2.10
C ALA A 168 2.05 -3.44 -0.69
N GLY A 169 2.55 -4.56 -0.18
CA GLY A 169 3.14 -4.67 1.16
C GLY A 169 4.41 -3.82 1.31
N PHE A 170 5.35 -3.91 0.36
CA PHE A 170 6.59 -3.13 0.38
C PHE A 170 6.37 -1.64 0.10
N SER A 171 5.26 -1.26 -0.56
CA SER A 171 4.91 0.15 -0.74
C SER A 171 4.63 0.89 0.57
N LEU A 172 4.20 0.18 1.63
CA LEU A 172 4.07 0.74 2.99
C LEU A 172 5.43 1.15 3.55
N TYR A 173 6.48 0.36 3.29
CA TYR A 173 7.85 0.72 3.65
C TYR A 173 8.32 1.93 2.84
N ALA A 174 8.01 1.98 1.55
CA ALA A 174 8.33 3.13 0.70
C ALA A 174 7.64 4.43 1.17
N ALA A 175 6.40 4.34 1.64
CA ALA A 175 5.68 5.47 2.24
C ALA A 175 6.37 5.96 3.52
N LEU A 176 6.76 5.06 4.42
CA LEU A 176 7.51 5.40 5.63
C LEU A 176 8.88 6.03 5.31
N MET A 177 9.55 5.53 4.27
CA MET A 177 10.80 6.11 3.78
C MET A 177 10.59 7.52 3.22
N LEU A 178 9.53 7.74 2.45
CA LEU A 178 9.17 9.07 1.92
C LEU A 178 8.86 10.06 3.05
N GLU A 179 8.12 9.64 4.08
CA GLU A 179 7.88 10.45 5.28
C GLU A 179 9.18 10.78 6.02
N TYR A 180 10.08 9.79 6.14
CA TYR A 180 11.39 9.98 6.76
C TYR A 180 12.24 11.01 6.01
N GLU A 181 12.35 10.87 4.68
CA GLU A 181 13.03 11.84 3.81
C GLU A 181 12.40 13.23 3.93
N GLY A 182 11.07 13.29 3.98
CA GLY A 182 10.29 14.51 4.18
C GLY A 182 10.68 15.25 5.44
N GLY A 183 10.70 14.56 6.58
CA GLY A 183 11.09 15.17 7.84
C GLY A 183 12.55 15.62 7.85
N ARG A 184 13.46 14.92 7.16
CA ARG A 184 14.87 15.30 7.03
C ARG A 184 15.10 16.52 6.15
N ALA A 185 14.20 16.79 5.21
CA ALA A 185 14.27 17.95 4.32
C ALA A 185 13.67 19.23 4.93
N MET A 186 13.06 19.15 6.12
CA MET A 186 12.48 20.33 6.77
C MET A 186 13.58 21.28 7.28
N PRO A 187 13.44 22.62 7.12
CA PRO A 187 14.49 23.59 7.45
C PRO A 187 14.97 23.56 8.91
N GLU A 188 14.08 23.17 9.82
CA GLU A 188 14.34 23.15 11.27
C GLU A 188 14.86 21.79 11.77
N THR A 189 15.04 20.81 10.89
CA THR A 189 15.56 19.50 11.27
C THR A 189 17.09 19.53 11.32
N PRO A 190 17.71 19.22 12.47
CA PRO A 190 19.16 19.11 12.58
C PRO A 190 19.74 18.11 11.57
N ALA A 191 20.96 18.36 11.09
CA ALA A 191 21.66 17.46 10.18
C ALA A 191 21.84 16.04 10.77
N GLU A 192 22.03 15.97 12.09
CA GLU A 192 22.09 14.76 12.90
C GLU A 192 21.26 14.93 14.18
N GLY A 193 20.56 13.87 14.60
CA GLY A 193 19.74 13.87 15.82
C GLY A 193 18.22 13.72 15.57
N PRO A 194 17.40 13.80 16.64
CA PRO A 194 15.95 13.71 16.54
C PRO A 194 15.38 14.89 15.73
N TYR A 195 14.22 14.69 15.08
CA TYR A 195 13.50 15.76 14.39
C TYR A 195 13.39 17.00 15.29
N GLY A 196 13.91 18.15 14.84
CA GLY A 196 14.12 19.33 15.68
C GLY A 196 12.85 19.94 16.25
N GLN A 197 11.70 19.69 15.60
CA GLN A 197 10.40 20.10 16.11
C GLN A 197 9.58 18.92 16.64
N ARG A 198 8.92 19.16 17.77
CA ARG A 198 7.90 18.26 18.32
C ARG A 198 6.72 18.21 17.35
N GLU A 199 6.48 17.05 16.76
CA GLU A 199 5.36 16.84 15.85
C GLU A 199 4.03 17.14 16.54
N ARG A 200 3.05 17.65 15.78
CA ARG A 200 1.69 17.80 16.29
C ARG A 200 1.17 16.41 16.69
N PRO A 201 0.43 16.27 17.82
CA PRO A 201 -0.04 14.97 18.30
C PRO A 201 -0.79 14.15 17.25
N PHE A 202 -1.58 14.82 16.40
CA PHE A 202 -2.29 14.17 15.30
C PHE A 202 -1.35 13.56 14.25
N ILE A 203 -0.30 14.27 13.85
CA ILE A 203 0.70 13.77 12.88
C ILE A 203 1.47 12.61 13.50
N GLN A 204 1.85 12.74 14.77
CA GLN A 204 2.53 11.67 15.50
C GLN A 204 1.66 10.40 15.57
N PHE A 205 0.35 10.55 15.84
CA PHE A 205 -0.61 9.45 15.80
C PHE A 205 -0.69 8.80 14.41
N LEU A 206 -0.78 9.60 13.34
CA LEU A 206 -0.79 9.08 11.97
C LEU A 206 0.49 8.29 11.64
N ARG A 207 1.67 8.73 12.11
CA ARG A 207 2.91 7.97 11.93
C ARG A 207 2.88 6.63 12.66
N TYR A 208 2.40 6.58 13.90
CA TYR A 208 2.17 5.31 14.60
C TYR A 208 1.18 4.41 13.85
N LEU A 209 0.12 5.00 13.29
CA LEU A 209 -0.84 4.30 12.46
C LEU A 209 -0.22 3.74 11.18
N SER A 210 0.70 4.46 10.53
CA SER A 210 1.45 3.98 9.35
C SER A 210 2.29 2.74 9.67
N PHE A 211 2.90 2.66 10.87
CA PHE A 211 3.56 1.43 11.32
C PHE A 211 2.55 0.30 11.61
N GLY A 212 1.37 0.63 12.13
CA GLY A 212 0.26 -0.33 12.22
C GLY A 212 -0.16 -0.86 10.84
N GLY A 213 -0.20 0.02 9.83
CA GLY A 213 -0.41 -0.34 8.43
C GLY A 213 0.68 -1.29 7.92
N LEU A 214 1.95 -1.03 8.23
CA LEU A 214 3.06 -1.93 7.89
C LEU A 214 2.90 -3.32 8.54
N PHE A 215 2.48 -3.39 9.81
CA PHE A 215 2.16 -4.66 10.46
C PHE A 215 1.09 -5.44 9.69
N ILE A 216 0.00 -4.76 9.27
CA ILE A 216 -1.07 -5.38 8.49
C ILE A 216 -0.54 -5.85 7.12
N GLY A 217 0.19 -4.99 6.41
CA GLY A 217 0.77 -5.31 5.12
C GLY A 217 1.68 -6.54 5.16
N MET A 218 2.59 -6.60 6.14
CA MET A 218 3.47 -7.75 6.34
C MET A 218 2.74 -9.01 6.78
N SER A 219 1.55 -8.88 7.38
CA SER A 219 0.72 -10.01 7.80
C SER A 219 -0.15 -10.57 6.67
N VAL A 220 -0.24 -9.94 5.50
CA VAL A 220 -1.14 -10.42 4.41
C VAL A 220 -0.75 -11.83 3.93
N TRP A 221 0.53 -12.19 3.96
CA TRP A 221 1.00 -13.53 3.60
C TRP A 221 0.42 -14.66 4.47
N GLN A 222 -0.10 -14.33 5.66
CA GLN A 222 -0.68 -15.31 6.58
C GLN A 222 -2.21 -15.40 6.49
N ILE A 223 -2.83 -14.69 5.54
CA ILE A 223 -4.29 -14.49 5.55
C ILE A 223 -5.10 -15.77 5.35
N GLU A 224 -4.54 -16.78 4.66
CA GLU A 224 -5.17 -18.10 4.54
C GLU A 224 -5.44 -18.74 5.91
N PHE A 225 -4.53 -18.52 6.88
CA PHE A 225 -4.73 -18.99 8.25
C PHE A 225 -5.82 -18.18 8.96
N ASP A 226 -5.89 -16.88 8.71
CA ASP A 226 -6.88 -15.98 9.33
C ASP A 226 -8.31 -16.29 8.86
N PHE A 227 -8.48 -16.77 7.62
CA PHE A 227 -9.76 -17.27 7.09
C PHE A 227 -10.03 -18.76 7.42
N GLY A 228 -9.12 -19.45 8.11
CA GLY A 228 -9.31 -20.86 8.48
C GLY A 228 -9.20 -21.84 7.31
N VAL A 229 -8.54 -21.45 6.21
CA VAL A 229 -8.32 -22.28 5.01
C VAL A 229 -6.83 -22.55 4.71
N PRO A 230 -6.00 -22.90 5.71
CA PRO A 230 -4.56 -23.01 5.51
C PRO A 230 -4.20 -24.14 4.54
N GLN A 231 -3.40 -23.82 3.52
CA GLN A 231 -2.84 -24.82 2.58
C GLN A 231 -1.52 -25.41 3.10
N PHE A 232 -0.87 -24.74 4.04
CA PHE A 232 0.41 -25.14 4.64
C PHE A 232 0.22 -25.68 6.06
N ARG A 233 1.29 -26.32 6.58
CA ARG A 233 1.30 -26.82 7.97
C ARG A 233 1.04 -25.69 8.96
N LEU A 234 0.23 -25.94 9.99
CA LEU A 234 -0.13 -24.94 11.00
C LEU A 234 1.06 -24.26 11.69
N VAL A 235 2.19 -24.96 11.80
CA VAL A 235 3.43 -24.40 12.35
C VAL A 235 4.00 -23.24 11.51
N PHE A 236 3.57 -23.08 10.26
CA PHE A 236 4.02 -21.99 9.39
C PHE A 236 3.42 -20.64 9.79
N GLN A 237 2.20 -20.60 10.32
CA GLN A 237 1.56 -19.37 10.79
C GLN A 237 2.38 -18.59 11.82
N PRO A 238 2.84 -19.19 12.95
CA PRO A 238 3.67 -18.46 13.91
C PRO A 238 5.01 -18.01 13.34
N MET A 239 5.57 -18.72 12.34
CA MET A 239 6.80 -18.29 11.66
C MET A 239 6.56 -17.04 10.81
N LEU A 240 5.44 -16.96 10.09
CA LEU A 240 5.05 -15.78 9.31
C LEU A 240 4.77 -14.59 10.23
N ILE A 241 4.06 -14.79 11.34
CA ILE A 241 3.82 -13.76 12.35
C ILE A 241 5.15 -13.23 12.89
N ALA A 242 6.09 -14.12 13.21
CA ALA A 242 7.42 -13.72 13.69
C ALA A 242 8.18 -12.90 12.64
N ALA A 243 8.14 -13.29 11.36
CA ALA A 243 8.77 -12.54 10.28
C ALA A 243 8.14 -11.16 10.06
N ALA A 244 6.81 -11.08 10.02
CA ALA A 244 6.07 -9.84 9.87
C ALA A 244 6.34 -8.89 11.06
N ALA A 245 6.31 -9.43 12.28
CA ALA A 245 6.61 -8.69 13.49
C ALA A 245 8.08 -8.22 13.52
N ALA A 246 9.04 -9.04 13.11
CA ALA A 246 10.44 -8.65 13.07
C ALA A 246 10.65 -7.41 12.17
N VAL A 247 10.04 -7.37 10.99
CA VAL A 247 10.15 -6.21 10.09
C VAL A 247 9.44 -4.98 10.67
N ALA A 248 8.15 -5.11 11.02
CA ALA A 248 7.33 -3.97 11.42
C ALA A 248 7.68 -3.42 12.81
N ALA A 249 7.97 -4.30 13.78
CA ALA A 249 8.34 -3.90 15.14
C ALA A 249 9.70 -3.21 15.17
N VAL A 250 10.69 -3.72 14.44
CA VAL A 250 12.03 -3.12 14.36
C VAL A 250 11.95 -1.76 13.68
N ALA A 251 11.23 -1.66 12.55
CA ALA A 251 11.02 -0.39 11.87
C ALA A 251 10.35 0.65 12.79
N ALA A 252 9.29 0.28 13.51
CA ALA A 252 8.62 1.17 14.47
C ALA A 252 9.55 1.58 15.63
N ARG A 253 10.30 0.63 16.19
CA ARG A 253 11.19 0.87 17.34
C ARG A 253 12.33 1.82 17.01
N ILE A 254 12.94 1.67 15.84
CA ILE A 254 14.08 2.50 15.40
C ILE A 254 13.62 3.92 15.07
N THR A 255 12.44 4.08 14.50
CA THR A 255 11.95 5.37 13.99
C THR A 255 11.18 6.21 15.01
N MET A 256 10.40 5.57 15.89
CA MET A 256 9.50 6.25 16.83
C MET A 256 9.92 6.07 18.29
N GLY A 257 10.94 5.25 18.58
CA GLY A 257 11.49 5.09 19.92
C GLY A 257 10.85 3.98 20.76
N PRO A 258 11.11 3.94 22.07
CA PRO A 258 10.72 2.83 22.94
C PRO A 258 9.20 2.74 23.06
N GLY A 259 8.66 1.51 23.08
CA GLY A 259 7.22 1.26 23.14
C GLY A 259 6.49 1.39 21.80
N ALA A 260 7.11 1.99 20.77
CA ALA A 260 6.49 2.19 19.47
C ALA A 260 6.04 0.89 18.78
N ALA A 261 6.84 -0.16 18.89
CA ALA A 261 6.49 -1.48 18.36
C ALA A 261 5.17 -2.02 18.95
N VAL A 262 4.98 -1.85 20.26
CA VAL A 262 3.77 -2.29 20.96
C VAL A 262 2.57 -1.45 20.54
N ILE A 263 2.74 -0.12 20.48
CA ILE A 263 1.68 0.79 20.04
C ILE A 263 1.24 0.45 18.61
N ALA A 264 2.19 0.27 17.69
CA ALA A 264 1.91 -0.08 16.30
C ALA A 264 1.21 -1.43 16.17
N ALA A 265 1.64 -2.44 16.94
CA ALA A 265 0.97 -3.75 16.98
C ALA A 265 -0.46 -3.65 17.52
N LEU A 266 -0.69 -2.88 18.59
CA LEU A 266 -2.05 -2.64 19.13
C LEU A 266 -2.95 -1.91 18.14
N LEU A 267 -2.42 -0.89 17.44
CA LEU A 267 -3.15 -0.20 16.37
C LEU A 267 -3.49 -1.15 15.22
N ALA A 268 -2.56 -2.03 14.82
CA ALA A 268 -2.80 -3.05 13.81
C ALA A 268 -3.91 -4.02 14.25
N ILE A 269 -3.86 -4.52 15.50
CA ILE A 269 -4.90 -5.40 16.06
C ILE A 269 -6.25 -4.68 16.09
N ALA A 270 -6.28 -3.43 16.57
CA ALA A 270 -7.52 -2.64 16.65
C ALA A 270 -8.12 -2.41 15.26
N LEU A 271 -7.30 -2.05 14.27
CA LEU A 271 -7.74 -1.82 12.90
C LEU A 271 -8.23 -3.10 12.23
N ARG A 272 -7.50 -4.22 12.37
CA ARG A 272 -7.94 -5.52 11.85
C ARG A 272 -9.23 -5.99 12.53
N GLY A 273 -9.34 -5.82 13.84
CA GLY A 273 -10.55 -6.13 14.61
C GLY A 273 -11.75 -5.31 14.16
N ALA A 274 -11.56 -4.00 13.95
CA ALA A 274 -12.60 -3.12 13.45
C ALA A 274 -13.06 -3.54 12.04
N VAL A 275 -12.12 -3.85 11.13
CA VAL A 275 -12.45 -4.37 9.80
C VAL A 275 -13.22 -5.68 9.90
N ALA A 276 -12.77 -6.63 10.72
CA ALA A 276 -13.45 -7.92 10.89
C ALA A 276 -14.90 -7.75 11.39
N VAL A 277 -15.15 -6.86 12.35
CA VAL A 277 -16.48 -6.60 12.89
C VAL A 277 -17.39 -5.87 11.90
N LEU A 278 -16.86 -4.89 11.16
CA LEU A 278 -17.65 -4.06 10.23
C LEU A 278 -17.94 -4.80 8.92
N VAL A 279 -16.98 -5.58 8.45
CA VAL A 279 -16.99 -6.18 7.11
C VAL A 279 -17.48 -7.63 7.15
N GLY A 280 -17.18 -8.39 8.21
CA GLY A 280 -17.61 -9.79 8.36
C GLY A 280 -19.11 -9.99 8.10
N PRO A 281 -20.00 -9.24 8.77
CA PRO A 281 -21.46 -9.37 8.57
C PRO A 281 -21.98 -8.96 7.18
N VAL A 282 -21.20 -8.19 6.42
CA VAL A 282 -21.59 -7.59 5.13
C VAL A 282 -21.07 -8.41 3.94
N LEU A 283 -19.90 -9.03 4.08
CA LEU A 283 -19.25 -9.82 3.02
C LEU A 283 -19.49 -11.33 3.13
N GLU A 284 -20.01 -11.83 4.25
CA GLU A 284 -20.54 -13.19 4.29
C GLU A 284 -21.69 -13.31 3.28
N PRO A 285 -21.61 -14.23 2.29
CA PRO A 285 -22.76 -14.54 1.47
C PRO A 285 -23.85 -15.01 2.43
N ARG A 286 -24.94 -14.25 2.54
CA ARG A 286 -26.17 -14.79 3.11
C ARG A 286 -26.50 -16.01 2.25
N SER A 287 -26.26 -17.20 2.81
CA SER A 287 -26.68 -18.44 2.19
C SER A 287 -28.20 -18.37 2.07
N THR A 288 -28.70 -17.91 0.93
CA THR A 288 -30.08 -18.13 0.53
C THR A 288 -30.23 -19.62 0.33
N GLY A 289 -30.66 -20.28 1.41
CA GLY A 289 -31.10 -21.66 1.54
C GLY A 289 -30.60 -22.65 0.50
N SER A 290 -29.59 -23.45 0.85
CA SER A 290 -29.45 -24.82 0.35
C SER A 290 -28.57 -25.65 1.30
N ARG A 291 -29.26 -26.46 2.12
CA ARG A 291 -28.89 -27.70 2.82
C ARG A 291 -27.44 -27.82 3.34
N CYS A 292 -27.34 -27.80 4.67
CA CYS A 292 -26.31 -28.52 5.42
C CYS A 292 -26.05 -29.90 4.79
N ILE A 293 -24.86 -30.09 4.23
CA ILE A 293 -24.31 -31.43 4.06
C ILE A 293 -23.85 -31.84 5.46
N SER A 294 -24.67 -32.63 6.16
CA SER A 294 -24.22 -33.31 7.37
C SER A 294 -23.16 -34.32 6.95
N VAL A 295 -21.91 -34.06 7.27
CA VAL A 295 -20.92 -35.13 7.38
C VAL A 295 -21.25 -35.84 8.70
N ARG A 296 -21.97 -36.95 8.61
CA ARG A 296 -22.08 -37.91 9.71
C ARG A 296 -20.75 -38.68 9.82
N PRO A 297 -20.37 -39.09 11.05
CA PRO A 297 -19.02 -39.54 11.40
C PRO A 297 -18.55 -40.77 10.63
#